data_AF-A0A357CYD2-F1
#
_entry.id   AF-A0A357CYD2-F1
#
_cell.length_a   1.000
_cell.length_b   1.000
_cell.length_c   1.000
_cell.angle_alpha   90.00
_cell.angle_beta   90.00
_cell.angle_gamma   90.00
#
_symmetry.space_group_name_H-M   'P 1'
#
loop_
_entity.id
_entity.type
_entity.pdbx_description
1 polymer ?
#
loop_
_entity_poly.entity_id
_entity_poly.type
_entity_poly.pdbx_seq_one_letter_code
_entity_poly.pdbx_strand_id
1 'polypeptide(L)'
;MFVYTLKASSIKFFAVILLSVAVLVTIVAVIPDFDAVGEVAAVTIKYNGINTEEERQSFLEQFGYEINKTPLDITEVTIPEEFDSVYKKYNDIQKAQGLNLNKYQGKEATRYTYEVTNYGYDGTVLATIIVYKNKIIAGDICSAEGEGFMHGFERPL
;
A
#
# COMPACT_ATOMS: atom_id res chain seq x y z
N MET A 1 -44.54 -11.52 36.22
CA MET A 1 -44.94 -10.34 35.42
C MET A 1 -43.90 -9.26 35.68
N PHE A 2 -42.92 -9.09 34.78
CA PHE A 2 -41.83 -8.11 34.94
C PHE A 2 -42.22 -6.81 34.27
N VAL A 3 -42.51 -5.79 35.08
CA VAL A 3 -42.74 -4.43 34.58
C VAL A 3 -41.39 -3.74 34.51
N TYR A 4 -40.89 -3.53 33.29
CA TYR A 4 -39.71 -2.71 33.04
C TYR A 4 -40.11 -1.24 33.02
N THR A 5 -39.74 -0.50 34.07
CA THR A 5 -39.90 0.95 34.09
C THR A 5 -38.71 1.60 33.37
N LEU A 6 -38.91 2.00 32.11
CA LEU A 6 -37.90 2.76 31.37
C LEU A 6 -37.92 4.23 31.82
N LYS A 7 -36.80 4.69 32.38
CA LYS A 7 -36.58 6.08 32.81
C LYS A 7 -36.61 7.01 31.58
N ALA A 8 -37.47 8.03 31.58
CA ALA A 8 -37.77 8.90 30.43
C ALA A 8 -36.57 9.63 29.78
N SER A 9 -35.38 9.64 30.40
CA SER A 9 -34.17 10.21 29.79
C SER A 9 -33.49 9.32 28.74
N SER A 10 -33.71 8.00 28.74
CA SER A 10 -33.11 7.10 27.73
C SER A 10 -33.90 7.07 26.41
N ILE A 11 -35.19 7.43 26.42
CA ILE A 11 -36.03 7.52 25.21
C ILE A 11 -35.51 8.59 24.24
N LYS A 12 -35.04 9.73 24.75
CA LYS A 12 -34.44 10.79 23.91
C LYS A 12 -33.14 10.32 23.23
N PHE A 13 -32.36 9.47 23.91
CA PHE A 13 -31.11 8.95 23.38
C PHE A 13 -31.36 7.89 22.30
N PHE A 14 -32.31 6.97 22.52
CA PHE A 14 -32.72 6.00 21.50
C PHE A 14 -33.37 6.64 20.28
N ALA A 15 -34.20 7.68 20.47
CA ALA A 15 -34.81 8.40 19.36
C ALA A 15 -33.76 9.08 18.45
N VAL A 16 -32.70 9.66 19.02
CA VAL A 16 -31.60 10.27 18.27
C VAL A 16 -30.80 9.22 17.50
N ILE A 17 -30.48 8.07 18.12
CA ILE A 17 -29.77 6.97 17.45
C ILE A 17 -30.58 6.42 16.28
N LEU A 18 -31.89 6.22 16.47
CA LEU A 18 -32.78 5.70 15.42
C LEU A 18 -32.94 6.70 14.26
N LEU A 19 -32.97 8.01 14.56
CA LEU A 19 -32.96 9.06 13.54
C LEU A 19 -31.62 9.10 12.76
N SER A 20 -30.49 8.92 13.43
CA SER A 20 -29.18 8.86 12.78
C SER A 20 -29.05 7.67 11.84
N VAL A 21 -29.56 6.49 12.23
CA VAL A 21 -29.60 5.30 11.36
C VAL A 21 -30.54 5.54 10.17
N ALA A 22 -31.70 6.16 10.37
CA ALA A 22 -32.62 6.47 9.29
C ALA A 22 -32.04 7.48 8.28
N VAL A 23 -31.28 8.49 8.75
CA VAL A 23 -30.58 9.45 7.89
C VAL A 23 -29.44 8.79 7.09
N LEU A 24 -28.72 7.83 7.69
CA LEU A 24 -27.70 7.05 6.97
C LEU A 24 -28.32 6.18 5.87
N VAL A 25 -29.48 5.55 6.13
CA VAL A 25 -30.18 4.71 5.15
C VAL A 25 -30.77 5.54 4.00
N THR A 26 -31.24 6.77 4.26
CA THR A 26 -31.74 7.64 3.18
C THR A 26 -30.63 8.25 2.33
N ILE A 27 -29.43 8.49 2.88
CA ILE A 27 -28.27 8.92 2.08
C ILE A 27 -27.85 7.83 1.08
N VAL A 28 -27.92 6.54 1.47
CA VAL A 28 -27.60 5.43 0.56
C VAL A 28 -28.66 5.26 -0.54
N ALA A 29 -29.94 5.58 -0.27
CA ALA A 29 -31.04 5.32 -1.20
C ALA A 29 -31.30 6.42 -2.25
N VAL A 30 -30.65 7.59 -2.14
CA VAL A 30 -30.91 8.76 -3.02
C VAL A 30 -29.73 9.06 -3.95
N ILE A 31 -28.69 8.22 -3.97
CA ILE A 31 -27.62 8.34 -4.96
C ILE A 31 -28.14 7.76 -6.28
N PRO A 32 -28.37 8.57 -7.33
CA PRO A 32 -28.74 8.05 -8.64
C PRO A 32 -27.61 7.16 -9.14
N ASP A 33 -27.96 6.02 -9.75
CA ASP A 33 -27.04 5.04 -10.33
C ASP A 33 -25.93 5.72 -11.14
N PHE A 34 -24.81 5.96 -10.48
CA PHE A 34 -23.55 6.35 -11.10
C PHE A 34 -22.89 5.04 -11.51
N ASP A 35 -23.14 4.64 -12.75
CA ASP A 35 -22.53 3.50 -13.45
C ASP A 35 -21.01 3.64 -13.68
N ALA A 36 -20.29 4.37 -12.83
CA ALA A 36 -18.85 4.53 -12.90
C ALA A 36 -18.26 5.05 -11.58
N VAL A 37 -18.52 4.37 -10.46
CA VAL A 37 -17.57 4.40 -9.34
C VAL A 37 -17.18 2.97 -9.11
N GLY A 38 -16.05 2.61 -9.74
CA GLY A 38 -15.40 1.33 -9.52
C GLY A 38 -15.37 1.05 -8.03
N GLU A 39 -15.88 -0.13 -7.68
CA GLU A 39 -15.70 -0.80 -6.42
C GLU A 39 -14.31 -0.40 -5.88
N VAL A 40 -14.26 0.51 -4.90
CA VAL A 40 -13.04 0.72 -4.14
C VAL A 40 -12.98 -0.49 -3.21
N ALA A 41 -12.70 -1.64 -3.83
CA ALA A 41 -12.18 -2.79 -3.14
C ALA A 41 -11.10 -2.21 -2.24
N ALA A 42 -11.22 -2.41 -0.93
CA ALA A 42 -10.09 -2.20 -0.06
C ALA A 42 -9.01 -3.14 -0.59
N VAL A 43 -8.15 -2.62 -1.49
CA VAL A 43 -7.09 -3.39 -2.15
C VAL A 43 -6.17 -3.77 -1.02
N THR A 44 -6.38 -4.97 -0.50
CA THR A 44 -5.51 -5.56 0.50
C THR A 44 -4.22 -5.82 -0.24
N ILE A 45 -3.24 -4.92 -0.09
CA ILE A 45 -1.98 -4.98 -0.81
C ILE A 45 -1.35 -6.35 -0.51
N LYS A 46 -1.22 -7.17 -1.57
CA LYS A 46 -0.66 -8.51 -1.46
C LYS A 46 0.84 -8.44 -1.67
N TYR A 47 1.58 -8.50 -0.56
CA TYR A 47 3.04 -8.59 -0.60
C TYR A 47 3.55 -10.04 -0.75
N ASN A 48 2.67 -11.04 -0.74
CA ASN A 48 3.04 -12.46 -0.82
C ASN A 48 2.61 -13.07 -2.16
N GLY A 49 3.26 -14.16 -2.55
CA GLY A 49 2.94 -14.89 -3.78
C GLY A 49 3.55 -14.24 -5.01
N ILE A 50 4.74 -13.67 -4.88
CA ILE A 50 5.45 -12.98 -5.95
C ILE A 50 6.65 -13.86 -6.37
N ASN A 51 6.44 -14.68 -7.39
CA ASN A 51 7.40 -15.63 -7.95
C ASN A 51 7.73 -15.26 -9.41
N THR A 52 6.74 -14.79 -10.18
CA THR A 52 6.92 -14.48 -11.60
C THR A 52 7.14 -13.00 -11.87
N GLU A 53 7.57 -12.68 -13.10
CA GLU A 53 7.70 -11.30 -13.56
C GLU A 53 6.35 -10.59 -13.63
N GLU A 54 5.31 -11.29 -14.11
CA GLU A 54 3.96 -10.74 -14.22
C GLU A 54 3.40 -10.38 -12.84
N GLU A 55 3.65 -11.20 -11.81
CA GLU A 55 3.21 -10.92 -10.44
C GLU A 55 3.90 -9.67 -9.87
N ARG A 56 5.18 -9.45 -10.20
CA ARG A 56 5.91 -8.22 -9.82
C ARG A 56 5.36 -6.99 -10.55
N GLN A 57 5.02 -7.13 -11.83
CA GLN A 57 4.44 -6.04 -12.63
C GLN A 57 3.07 -5.65 -12.09
N SER A 58 2.18 -6.63 -11.89
CA SER A 58 0.85 -6.42 -11.32
C SER A 58 0.90 -5.86 -9.91
N PHE A 59 1.94 -6.18 -9.13
CA PHE A 59 2.17 -5.56 -7.81
C PHE A 59 2.48 -4.06 -7.91
N LEU A 60 3.13 -3.57 -8.97
CA LEU A 60 3.36 -2.13 -9.16
C LEU A 60 2.13 -1.44 -9.80
N GLU A 61 1.43 -2.15 -10.69
CA GLU A 61 0.20 -1.66 -11.33
C GLU A 61 -0.92 -1.38 -10.32
N GLN A 62 -1.03 -2.13 -9.21
CA GLN A 62 -2.01 -1.81 -8.15
C GLN A 62 -1.77 -0.44 -7.48
N PHE A 63 -0.54 0.10 -7.54
CA PHE A 63 -0.22 1.45 -7.08
C PHE A 63 -0.35 2.48 -8.21
N GLY A 64 -0.79 2.05 -9.39
CA GLY A 64 -0.97 2.89 -10.57
C GLY A 64 0.32 3.18 -11.33
N TYR A 65 1.41 2.44 -11.11
CA TYR A 65 2.64 2.61 -11.89
C TYR A 65 2.57 1.85 -13.20
N GLU A 66 2.94 2.52 -14.28
CA GLU A 66 3.26 1.89 -15.55
C GLU A 66 4.78 1.71 -15.59
N ILE A 67 5.20 0.47 -15.83
CA ILE A 67 6.61 0.12 -15.88
C ILE A 67 6.98 -0.55 -17.21
N ASN A 68 8.26 -0.45 -17.56
CA ASN A 68 8.82 -1.30 -18.59
C ASN A 68 8.80 -2.77 -18.11
N LYS A 69 8.29 -3.67 -18.95
CA LYS A 69 8.10 -5.09 -18.59
C LYS A 69 9.42 -5.78 -18.26
N THR A 70 10.49 -5.36 -18.93
CA THR A 70 11.83 -5.90 -18.68
C THR A 70 12.47 -5.17 -17.49
N PRO A 71 12.89 -5.89 -16.42
CA PRO A 71 13.66 -5.26 -15.35
C PRO A 71 14.99 -4.74 -15.91
N LEU A 72 15.37 -3.54 -15.50
CA LEU A 72 16.66 -2.93 -15.83
C LEU A 72 17.81 -3.61 -15.10
N ASP A 73 17.57 -4.06 -13.85
CA ASP A 73 18.57 -4.71 -13.02
C ASP A 73 17.92 -5.83 -12.20
N ILE A 74 18.62 -6.97 -12.10
CA ILE A 74 18.28 -8.08 -11.21
C ILE A 74 19.55 -8.43 -10.44
N THR A 75 19.57 -8.12 -9.15
CA THR A 75 20.75 -8.34 -8.30
C THR A 75 20.35 -9.07 -7.03
N GLU A 76 21.12 -10.10 -6.66
CA GLU A 76 21.01 -10.73 -5.35
C GLU A 76 21.67 -9.83 -4.29
N VAL A 77 20.90 -9.47 -3.28
CA VAL A 77 21.32 -8.59 -2.19
C VAL A 77 21.19 -9.32 -0.86
N THR A 78 22.22 -9.23 -0.03
CA THR A 78 22.15 -9.70 1.36
C THR A 78 21.69 -8.55 2.24
N ILE A 79 20.62 -8.75 2.99
CA ILE A 79 20.18 -7.78 3.98
C ILE A 79 21.19 -7.79 5.14
N PRO A 80 21.79 -6.64 5.50
CA PRO A 80 22.80 -6.59 6.56
C PRO A 80 22.28 -7.14 7.88
N GLU A 81 23.15 -7.80 8.65
CA GLU A 81 22.80 -8.27 9.99
C GLU A 81 22.58 -7.10 10.96
N GLU A 82 23.36 -6.03 10.79
CA GLU A 82 23.24 -4.80 11.57
C GLU A 82 22.83 -3.64 10.66
N PHE A 83 21.82 -2.87 11.08
CA PHE A 83 21.38 -1.70 10.32
C PHE A 83 22.12 -0.46 10.82
N ASP A 84 22.90 0.14 9.93
CA ASP A 84 23.47 1.46 10.13
C ASP A 84 22.39 2.55 10.04
N SER A 85 22.78 3.82 10.13
CA SER A 85 21.84 4.94 10.00
C SER A 85 21.14 5.01 8.64
N VAL A 86 21.75 4.48 7.58
CA VAL A 86 21.18 4.51 6.22
C VAL A 86 20.11 3.44 6.09
N TYR A 87 20.41 2.20 6.48
CA TYR A 87 19.46 1.09 6.49
C TYR A 87 18.31 1.32 7.47
N LYS A 88 18.54 2.01 8.59
CA LYS A 88 17.45 2.41 9.49
C LYS A 88 16.45 3.34 8.80
N LYS A 89 16.93 4.40 8.12
CA LYS A 89 16.07 5.31 7.35
C LYS A 89 15.33 4.58 6.24
N TYR A 90 16.03 3.71 5.51
CA TYR A 90 15.40 2.91 4.46
C TYR A 90 14.31 1.99 5.04
N ASN A 91 14.59 1.29 6.14
CA ASN A 91 13.60 0.44 6.81
C ASN A 91 12.41 1.24 7.35
N ASP A 92 12.57 2.51 7.72
CA ASP A 92 11.46 3.35 8.15
C ASP A 92 10.51 3.68 6.98
N ILE A 93 11.03 3.89 5.76
CA ILE A 93 10.21 3.96 4.54
C ILE A 93 9.47 2.64 4.30
N GLN A 94 10.14 1.51 4.53
CA GLN A 94 9.50 0.19 4.38
C GLN A 94 8.38 -0.02 5.41
N LYS A 95 8.61 0.39 6.67
CA LYS A 95 7.60 0.33 7.74
C LYS A 95 6.37 1.16 7.47
N ALA A 96 6.53 2.34 6.86
CA ALA A 96 5.40 3.18 6.47
C ALA A 96 4.44 2.44 5.52
N GLN A 97 4.96 1.50 4.73
CA GLN A 97 4.21 0.67 3.79
C GLN A 97 3.79 -0.68 4.39
N GLY A 98 3.94 -0.88 5.70
CA GLY A 98 3.64 -2.17 6.36
C GLY A 98 4.69 -3.27 6.16
N LEU A 99 5.85 -2.95 5.58
CA LEU A 99 6.99 -3.86 5.43
C LEU A 99 7.99 -3.71 6.59
N ASN A 100 8.90 -4.66 6.77
CA ASN A 100 9.91 -4.56 7.82
C ASN A 100 11.14 -5.41 7.50
N LEU A 101 12.20 -4.75 7.05
CA LEU A 101 13.48 -5.36 6.70
C LEU A 101 14.22 -5.93 7.91
N ASN A 102 13.96 -5.43 9.12
CA ASN A 102 14.62 -5.93 10.33
C ASN A 102 14.32 -7.42 10.57
N LYS A 103 13.16 -7.92 10.11
CA LYS A 103 12.80 -9.35 10.19
C LYS A 103 13.62 -10.24 9.25
N TYR A 104 14.35 -9.66 8.32
CA TYR A 104 15.08 -10.36 7.27
C TYR A 104 16.59 -10.08 7.32
N GLN A 105 17.12 -9.65 8.46
CA GLN A 105 18.55 -9.45 8.68
C GLN A 105 19.35 -10.74 8.44
N GLY A 106 20.47 -10.64 7.73
CA GLY A 106 21.31 -11.77 7.33
C GLY A 106 20.66 -12.70 6.30
N LYS A 107 19.59 -12.27 5.62
CA LYS A 107 18.94 -13.04 4.56
C LYS A 107 19.32 -12.53 3.17
N GLU A 108 19.49 -13.47 2.25
CA GLU A 108 19.66 -13.20 0.83
C GLU A 108 18.30 -13.03 0.16
N ALA A 109 18.12 -11.92 -0.54
CA ALA A 109 16.91 -11.56 -1.27
C ALA A 109 17.27 -11.08 -2.67
N THR A 110 16.33 -11.12 -3.60
CA THR A 110 16.54 -10.67 -4.98
C THR A 110 15.93 -9.28 -5.15
N ARG A 111 16.76 -8.32 -5.57
CA ARG A 111 16.33 -6.98 -5.94
C ARG A 111 16.03 -6.93 -7.44
N TYR A 112 14.85 -6.47 -7.79
CA TYR A 112 14.40 -6.19 -9.14
C TYR A 112 14.20 -4.69 -9.28
N THR A 113 14.76 -4.11 -10.32
CA THR A 113 14.61 -2.68 -10.62
C THR A 113 13.91 -2.53 -11.95
N TYR A 114 12.81 -1.79 -11.98
CA TYR A 114 12.01 -1.52 -13.17
C TYR A 114 12.02 -0.03 -13.49
N GLU A 115 11.95 0.32 -14.77
CA GLU A 115 11.78 1.72 -15.20
C GLU A 115 10.30 2.11 -15.14
N VAL A 116 9.98 3.22 -14.48
CA VAL A 116 8.62 3.77 -14.41
C VAL A 116 8.43 4.82 -15.49
N THR A 117 7.40 4.64 -16.33
CA THR A 117 7.16 5.49 -17.51
C THR A 117 6.08 6.56 -17.28
N ASN A 118 5.22 6.39 -16.26
CA ASN A 118 4.11 7.31 -15.99
C ASN A 118 4.31 8.18 -14.75
N TYR A 119 5.56 8.48 -14.39
CA TYR A 119 5.88 9.36 -13.28
C TYR A 119 6.05 10.79 -13.79
N GLY A 120 5.38 11.77 -13.15
CA GLY A 120 5.41 13.18 -13.56
C GLY A 120 6.71 13.91 -13.22
N TYR A 121 7.85 13.32 -13.56
CA TYR A 121 9.18 13.82 -13.28
C TYR A 121 10.00 13.82 -14.57
N ASP A 122 10.79 14.87 -14.81
CA ASP A 122 11.53 15.09 -16.06
C ASP A 122 12.77 14.18 -16.23
N GLY A 123 13.01 13.23 -15.32
CA GLY A 123 14.13 12.29 -15.35
C GLY A 123 13.71 10.82 -15.20
N THR A 124 14.69 9.92 -15.21
CA THR A 124 14.41 8.47 -15.09
C THR A 124 13.98 8.11 -13.67
N VAL A 125 12.81 7.50 -13.56
CA VAL A 125 12.27 6.97 -12.30
C VAL A 125 12.35 5.46 -12.30
N LEU A 126 12.79 4.90 -11.19
CA LEU A 126 13.03 3.49 -10.98
C LEU A 126 12.14 2.97 -9.85
N ALA A 127 11.49 1.84 -10.09
CA ALA A 127 10.77 1.08 -9.09
C ALA A 127 11.62 -0.12 -8.66
N THR A 128 12.06 -0.09 -7.41
CA THR A 128 12.84 -1.17 -6.80
C THR A 128 11.91 -2.06 -5.98
N ILE A 129 12.01 -3.38 -6.19
CA ILE A 129 11.32 -4.40 -5.40
C ILE A 129 12.34 -5.41 -4.90
N ILE A 130 12.34 -5.68 -3.59
CA ILE A 130 13.17 -6.72 -2.98
C ILE A 130 12.27 -7.88 -2.57
N VAL A 131 12.50 -9.03 -3.20
CA VAL A 131 11.74 -10.26 -2.98
C VAL A 131 12.60 -11.27 -2.21
N TYR A 132 12.09 -11.74 -1.09
CA TYR A 132 12.64 -12.86 -0.35
C TYR A 132 11.74 -14.08 -0.49
N LYS A 133 12.26 -15.15 -1.11
CA LYS A 133 11.51 -16.36 -1.49
C LYS A 133 10.37 -16.04 -2.46
N ASN A 134 9.21 -15.69 -1.94
CA ASN A 134 7.99 -15.38 -2.69
C ASN A 134 7.25 -14.16 -2.12
N LYS A 135 7.96 -13.35 -1.34
CA LYS A 135 7.38 -12.23 -0.60
C LYS A 135 8.20 -10.97 -0.85
N ILE A 136 7.52 -9.87 -1.16
CA ILE A 136 8.09 -8.54 -1.17
C ILE A 136 8.36 -8.12 0.28
N ILE A 137 9.64 -7.90 0.59
CA ILE A 137 10.10 -7.53 1.93
C ILE A 137 10.51 -6.06 2.02
N ALA A 138 10.76 -5.43 0.87
CA ALA A 138 11.01 -4.02 0.73
C ALA A 138 10.80 -3.57 -0.72
N GLY A 139 10.64 -2.28 -0.91
CA GLY A 139 10.82 -1.61 -2.17
C GLY A 139 10.50 -0.12 -2.07
N ASP A 140 10.83 0.57 -3.15
CA ASP A 140 10.82 2.02 -3.20
C ASP A 140 10.72 2.48 -4.65
N ILE A 141 10.28 3.72 -4.80
CA ILE A 141 10.35 4.45 -6.06
C ILE A 141 11.38 5.55 -5.86
N CYS A 142 12.41 5.54 -6.69
CA CYS A 142 13.49 6.52 -6.64
C CYS A 142 13.83 7.05 -8.03
N SER A 143 14.35 8.27 -8.10
CA SER A 143 14.89 8.79 -9.35
C SER A 143 16.36 8.38 -9.52
N ALA A 144 16.77 8.10 -10.75
CA ALA A 144 18.14 7.75 -11.08
C ALA A 144 19.12 8.96 -11.05
N GLU A 145 18.59 10.18 -10.96
CA GLU A 145 19.37 11.43 -11.04
C GLU A 145 19.68 12.04 -9.66
N GLY A 146 20.75 12.86 -9.60
CA GLY A 146 21.51 13.18 -8.39
C GLY A 146 20.74 13.80 -7.21
N GLU A 147 19.93 14.84 -7.41
CA GLU A 147 19.01 15.36 -6.36
C GLU A 147 17.75 14.52 -6.27
N GLY A 148 17.96 13.20 -6.23
CA GLY A 148 16.89 12.26 -6.42
C GLY A 148 15.97 12.14 -5.22
N PHE A 149 14.72 11.75 -5.49
CA PHE A 149 13.78 11.38 -4.45
C PHE A 149 13.81 9.87 -4.21
N MET A 150 13.37 9.45 -3.02
CA MET A 150 13.08 8.06 -2.70
C MET A 150 11.87 8.03 -1.78
N HIS A 151 10.82 7.32 -2.19
CA HIS A 151 9.62 7.12 -1.39
C HIS A 151 9.10 5.68 -1.54
N GLY A 152 8.06 5.32 -0.78
CA GLY A 152 7.44 4.00 -0.88
C GLY A 152 6.65 3.78 -2.17
N PHE A 153 5.95 2.66 -2.30
CA PHE A 153 5.09 2.35 -3.44
C PHE A 153 3.85 3.24 -3.54
N GLU A 154 3.42 3.91 -2.46
CA GLU A 154 2.32 4.85 -2.58
C GLU A 154 2.78 6.09 -3.37
N ARG A 155 1.99 6.48 -4.37
CA ARG A 155 2.24 7.69 -5.14
C ARG A 155 2.11 8.90 -4.21
N PRO A 156 3.11 9.80 -4.16
CA PRO A 156 2.96 11.05 -3.45
C PRO A 156 1.82 11.86 -4.11
N LEU A 157 0.93 12.40 -3.27
CA LEU A 157 -0.18 13.27 -3.68
C LEU A 157 0.32 14.65 -4.12
#